data_AF-A0A5A8DML8-F1
#
_entry.id   AF-A0A5A8DML8-F1
#
_cell.length_a   1.000
_cell.length_b   1.000
_cell.length_c   1.000
_cell.angle_alpha   90.00
_cell.angle_beta   90.00
_cell.angle_gamma   90.00
#
_symmetry.space_group_name_H-M   'P 1'
#
loop_
_entity.id
_entity.type
_entity.pdbx_description
1 polymer ?
#
loop_
_entity_poly.entity_id
_entity_poly.type
_entity_poly.pdbx_seq_one_letter_code
_entity_poly.pdbx_strand_id
1 'polypeptide(L)'
;MSHSPVSPRGFPGTDKDKKSSDGGSVMDSVFAAALVAALGAVLYAAADQAVPALGLPGASDAKPHGSFWEFYEQNYLTDHANPQNKQMHFAGTGLVILLLAMYPGAALAMASALALGFGVFPYTRFLPNGAAEAAAVVSAFVLLSWRTTGKLYVPFLIMLCGYGFAWVGHFFIEGNRPATFIYPSYSLASDFVMLYQFGSSALSL
;
A
#
# COMPACT_ATOMS: atom_id res chain seq x y z
N MET A 1 31.74 74.04 -20.86
CA MET A 1 31.79 72.61 -20.50
C MET A 1 30.49 72.30 -19.76
N SER A 2 29.50 71.69 -20.43
CA SER A 2 28.20 71.36 -19.85
C SER A 2 28.23 69.97 -19.23
N HIS A 3 27.93 69.86 -17.94
CA HIS A 3 27.72 68.57 -17.28
C HIS A 3 26.28 68.11 -17.53
N SER A 4 26.13 66.95 -18.20
CA SER A 4 24.85 66.24 -18.31
C SER A 4 24.60 65.44 -17.01
N PRO A 5 23.36 65.38 -16.50
CA PRO A 5 23.05 64.57 -15.33
C PRO A 5 22.96 63.08 -15.70
N VAL A 6 23.66 62.24 -14.95
CA VAL A 6 23.60 60.78 -15.02
C VAL A 6 22.30 60.32 -14.37
N SER A 7 21.48 59.54 -15.09
CA SER A 7 20.26 58.95 -14.53
C SER A 7 20.59 57.85 -13.51
N PRO A 8 19.79 57.66 -12.45
CA PRO A 8 20.01 56.57 -11.52
C PRO A 8 19.71 55.24 -12.22
N ARG A 9 20.72 54.37 -12.22
CA ARG A 9 20.65 52.99 -12.71
C ARG A 9 19.71 52.22 -11.77
N GLY A 10 18.53 51.85 -12.27
CA GLY A 10 17.56 51.04 -11.53
C GLY A 10 18.19 49.74 -11.05
N PHE A 11 17.98 49.40 -9.78
CA PHE A 11 18.39 48.12 -9.23
C PHE A 11 17.67 46.98 -9.98
N PRO A 12 18.37 45.90 -10.37
CA PRO A 12 17.69 44.72 -10.88
C PRO A 12 16.83 44.16 -9.74
N GLY A 13 15.52 44.14 -9.96
CA GLY A 13 14.57 43.46 -9.11
C GLY A 13 15.01 42.01 -8.94
N THR A 14 15.12 41.56 -7.70
CA THR A 14 15.27 40.15 -7.41
C THR A 14 13.95 39.47 -7.75
N ASP A 15 13.83 38.95 -8.96
CA ASP A 15 12.83 37.92 -9.31
C ASP A 15 13.14 36.67 -8.47
N LYS A 16 12.77 36.70 -7.19
CA LYS A 16 12.68 35.51 -6.33
C LYS A 16 11.26 34.91 -6.37
N ASP A 17 10.43 35.40 -7.27
CA ASP A 17 9.05 34.96 -7.44
C ASP A 17 8.96 33.94 -8.57
N LYS A 18 9.25 32.69 -8.21
CA LYS A 18 8.55 31.46 -8.63
C LYS A 18 9.41 30.26 -8.26
N LYS A 19 9.43 29.95 -6.97
CA LYS A 19 9.49 28.53 -6.60
C LYS A 19 8.12 27.97 -6.98
N SER A 20 7.95 27.61 -8.26
CA SER A 20 6.84 26.76 -8.66
C SER A 20 7.01 25.45 -7.90
N SER A 21 6.32 25.34 -6.77
CA SER A 21 6.14 24.07 -6.09
C SER A 21 5.32 23.21 -7.04
N ASP A 22 6.01 22.50 -7.92
CA ASP A 22 5.46 21.60 -8.94
C ASP A 22 4.89 20.31 -8.31
N GLY A 23 4.40 20.41 -7.07
CA GLY A 23 3.58 19.41 -6.44
C GLY A 23 2.16 19.63 -6.92
N GLY A 24 1.70 18.80 -7.85
CA GLY A 24 0.33 18.81 -8.35
C GLY A 24 -0.69 18.95 -7.22
N SER A 25 -1.84 19.55 -7.52
CA SER A 25 -2.82 19.90 -6.50
C SER A 25 -3.28 18.67 -5.70
N VAL A 26 -3.77 18.88 -4.48
CA VAL A 26 -4.39 17.81 -3.68
C VAL A 26 -5.49 17.11 -4.49
N MET A 27 -6.24 17.86 -5.29
CA MET A 27 -7.26 17.34 -6.19
C MET A 27 -6.67 16.37 -7.23
N ASP A 28 -5.58 16.73 -7.88
CA ASP A 28 -4.89 15.85 -8.85
C ASP A 28 -4.40 14.55 -8.20
N SER A 29 -4.04 14.62 -6.92
CA SER A 29 -3.57 13.48 -6.13
C SER A 29 -4.72 12.54 -5.76
N VAL A 30 -5.87 13.09 -5.40
CA VAL A 30 -7.11 12.32 -5.15
C VAL A 30 -7.59 11.66 -6.44
N PHE A 31 -7.59 12.37 -7.57
CA PHE A 31 -7.94 11.79 -8.87
C PHE A 31 -6.99 10.65 -9.26
N ALA A 32 -5.69 10.81 -9.07
CA ALA A 32 -4.72 9.75 -9.33
C ALA A 32 -5.00 8.49 -8.47
N ALA A 33 -5.30 8.67 -7.18
CA ALA A 33 -5.64 7.55 -6.31
C ALA A 33 -6.94 6.86 -6.72
N ALA A 34 -7.96 7.63 -7.12
CA ALA A 34 -9.22 7.09 -7.63
C ALA A 34 -9.03 6.30 -8.93
N LEU A 35 -8.19 6.79 -9.85
CA LEU A 35 -7.85 6.07 -11.09
C LEU A 35 -7.14 4.74 -10.81
N VAL A 36 -6.19 4.71 -9.87
CA VAL A 36 -5.51 3.46 -9.48
C VAL A 36 -6.48 2.46 -8.85
N ALA A 37 -7.37 2.93 -7.98
CA ALA A 37 -8.41 2.07 -7.40
C ALA A 37 -9.38 1.53 -8.47
N ALA A 38 -9.82 2.39 -9.39
CA ALA A 38 -10.68 2.00 -10.50
C ALA A 38 -10.00 0.98 -11.42
N LEU A 39 -8.71 1.17 -11.73
CA LEU A 39 -7.93 0.19 -12.48
C LEU A 39 -7.90 -1.17 -11.78
N GLY A 40 -7.63 -1.19 -10.48
CA GLY A 40 -7.69 -2.42 -9.68
C GLY A 40 -9.05 -3.12 -9.75
N ALA A 41 -10.14 -2.36 -9.58
CA ALA A 41 -11.49 -2.88 -9.67
C ALA A 41 -11.83 -3.44 -11.07
N VAL A 42 -11.43 -2.74 -12.14
CA VAL A 42 -11.63 -3.20 -13.52
C VAL A 42 -10.84 -4.47 -13.80
N LEU A 43 -9.56 -4.53 -13.40
CA LEU A 43 -8.73 -5.73 -13.56
C LEU A 43 -9.36 -6.93 -12.84
N TYR A 44 -9.83 -6.72 -11.61
CA TYR A 44 -10.51 -7.76 -10.83
C TYR A 44 -11.78 -8.25 -11.53
N ALA A 45 -12.66 -7.33 -11.93
CA ALA A 45 -13.93 -7.66 -12.57
C ALA A 45 -13.76 -8.34 -13.95
N ALA A 46 -12.69 -8.02 -14.67
CA ALA A 46 -12.40 -8.60 -15.97
C ALA A 46 -11.65 -9.94 -15.89
N ALA A 47 -11.15 -10.34 -14.71
CA ALA A 47 -10.22 -11.45 -14.57
C ALA A 47 -10.73 -12.77 -15.16
N ASP A 48 -11.99 -13.12 -14.90
CA ASP A 48 -12.60 -14.38 -15.36
C ASP A 48 -12.64 -14.51 -16.90
N GLN A 49 -12.69 -13.38 -17.61
CA GLN A 49 -12.68 -13.35 -19.07
C GLN A 49 -11.26 -13.14 -19.62
N ALA A 50 -10.49 -12.26 -19.00
CA ALA A 50 -9.19 -11.83 -19.49
C ALA A 50 -8.09 -12.88 -19.27
N VAL A 51 -8.04 -13.52 -18.10
CA VAL A 51 -6.99 -14.50 -17.77
C VAL A 51 -6.99 -15.69 -18.76
N PRO A 52 -8.13 -16.33 -19.07
CA PRO A 52 -8.18 -17.37 -20.11
C PRO A 52 -7.86 -16.84 -21.51
N ALA A 53 -8.37 -15.65 -21.86
CA ALA A 53 -8.14 -15.05 -23.18
C ALA A 53 -6.66 -14.71 -23.44
N LEU A 54 -5.91 -14.37 -22.39
CA LEU A 54 -4.47 -14.13 -22.43
C LEU A 54 -3.64 -15.44 -22.45
N GLY A 55 -4.27 -16.60 -22.29
CA GLY A 55 -3.58 -17.89 -22.23
C GLY A 55 -2.63 -18.00 -21.03
N LEU A 56 -2.89 -17.29 -19.94
CA LEU A 56 -2.06 -17.35 -18.74
C LEU A 56 -2.15 -18.74 -18.09
N PRO A 57 -1.05 -19.27 -17.53
CA PRO A 57 -1.10 -20.56 -16.85
C PRO A 57 -2.03 -20.54 -15.64
N GLY A 58 -2.42 -21.74 -15.20
CA GLY A 58 -3.15 -21.92 -13.94
C GLY A 58 -2.32 -21.53 -12.71
N ALA A 59 -2.95 -21.60 -11.53
CA ALA A 59 -2.30 -21.30 -10.27
C ALA A 59 -1.02 -22.15 -10.06
N SER A 60 0.01 -21.55 -9.47
CA SER A 60 1.18 -22.31 -9.03
C SER A 60 0.86 -23.15 -7.80
N ASP A 61 1.58 -24.27 -7.62
CA ASP A 61 1.48 -25.11 -6.42
C ASP A 61 1.79 -24.33 -5.13
N ALA A 62 2.63 -23.29 -5.23
CA ALA A 62 2.95 -22.40 -4.12
C ALA A 62 1.85 -21.37 -3.80
N LYS A 63 0.87 -21.17 -4.70
CA LYS A 63 -0.28 -20.26 -4.53
C LYS A 63 -1.63 -20.97 -4.73
N PRO A 64 -1.97 -21.96 -3.88
CA PRO A 64 -3.16 -22.79 -4.07
C PRO A 64 -4.47 -21.99 -3.95
N HIS A 65 -4.56 -21.00 -3.07
CA HIS A 65 -5.78 -20.24 -2.81
C HIS A 65 -6.10 -19.23 -3.90
N GLY A 66 -7.35 -19.24 -4.39
CA GLY A 66 -7.82 -18.38 -5.48
C GLY A 66 -8.64 -17.19 -5.05
N SER A 67 -9.07 -17.16 -3.80
CA SER A 67 -9.86 -16.08 -3.23
C SER A 67 -9.30 -15.66 -1.87
N PHE A 68 -9.58 -14.40 -1.50
CA PHE A 68 -9.15 -13.84 -0.24
C PHE A 68 -9.67 -14.63 0.97
N TRP A 69 -10.95 -14.98 1.00
CA TRP A 69 -11.55 -15.67 2.15
C TRP A 69 -11.04 -17.11 2.29
N GLU A 70 -10.84 -17.81 1.18
CA GLU A 70 -10.20 -19.13 1.20
C GLU A 70 -8.78 -19.06 1.79
N PHE A 71 -7.97 -18.10 1.32
CA PHE A 71 -6.64 -17.86 1.88
C PHE A 71 -6.70 -17.50 3.36
N TYR A 72 -7.61 -16.61 3.75
CA TYR A 72 -7.74 -16.12 5.12
C TYR A 72 -8.08 -17.25 6.10
N GLU A 73 -9.09 -18.05 5.77
CA GLU A 73 -9.60 -19.09 6.66
C GLU A 73 -8.69 -20.32 6.70
N GLN A 74 -8.15 -20.74 5.55
CA GLN A 74 -7.43 -22.01 5.44
C GLN A 74 -5.93 -21.87 5.74
N ASN A 75 -5.33 -20.73 5.40
CA ASN A 75 -3.89 -20.52 5.55
C ASN A 75 -3.56 -19.45 6.58
N TYR A 76 -4.11 -18.24 6.44
CA TYR A 76 -3.71 -17.10 7.26
C TYR A 76 -3.95 -17.32 8.75
N LEU A 77 -5.14 -17.74 9.16
CA LEU A 77 -5.44 -17.97 10.58
C LEU A 77 -4.62 -19.12 11.18
N THR A 78 -4.31 -20.14 10.38
CA THR A 78 -3.45 -21.26 10.78
C THR A 78 -2.02 -20.79 11.02
N ASP A 79 -1.47 -19.96 10.13
CA ASP A 79 -0.13 -19.35 10.25
C ASP A 79 0.00 -18.37 11.42
N HIS A 80 -1.12 -18.00 12.04
CA HIS A 80 -1.21 -17.08 13.19
C HIS A 80 -1.95 -17.72 14.38
N ALA A 81 -1.80 -19.04 14.57
CA ALA A 81 -2.41 -19.75 15.68
C ALA A 81 -1.86 -19.26 17.03
N ASN A 82 -0.56 -18.93 17.12
CA ASN A 82 0.08 -18.50 18.35
C ASN A 82 -0.45 -17.11 18.82
N PRO A 83 -0.93 -16.99 20.07
CA PRO A 83 -1.39 -15.71 20.62
C PRO A 83 -0.34 -14.61 20.64
N GLN A 84 0.93 -14.92 20.89
CA GLN A 84 2.01 -13.93 20.92
C GLN A 84 2.32 -13.40 19.52
N ASN A 85 2.24 -14.26 18.49
CA ASN A 85 2.36 -13.84 17.11
C ASN A 85 1.23 -12.85 16.75
N LYS A 86 -0.03 -13.19 17.08
CA LYS A 86 -1.17 -12.26 16.91
C LYS A 86 -1.00 -10.92 17.62
N GLN A 87 -0.42 -10.90 18.82
CA GLN A 87 -0.14 -9.66 19.55
C GLN A 87 0.85 -8.76 18.78
N MET A 88 1.87 -9.33 18.16
CA MET A 88 2.82 -8.56 17.33
C MET A 88 2.10 -7.94 16.14
N HIS A 89 1.23 -8.70 15.46
CA HIS A 89 0.40 -8.16 14.38
C HIS A 89 -0.55 -7.06 14.86
N PHE A 90 -1.17 -7.21 16.04
CA PHE A 90 -2.04 -6.17 16.60
C PHE A 90 -1.28 -4.89 16.92
N ALA A 91 -0.08 -5.00 17.50
CA ALA A 91 0.76 -3.84 17.77
C ALA A 91 1.16 -3.11 16.47
N GLY A 92 1.61 -3.87 15.46
CA GLY A 92 1.98 -3.33 14.15
C GLY A 92 0.81 -2.68 13.42
N THR A 93 -0.31 -3.40 13.25
CA THR A 93 -1.51 -2.91 12.56
C THR A 93 -2.17 -1.75 13.30
N GLY A 94 -2.19 -1.77 14.64
CA GLY A 94 -2.65 -0.64 15.44
C GLY A 94 -1.81 0.63 15.18
N LEU A 95 -0.48 0.50 15.14
CA LEU A 95 0.40 1.62 14.80
C LEU A 95 0.19 2.10 13.37
N VAL A 96 -0.01 1.18 12.41
CA VAL A 96 -0.38 1.54 11.04
C VAL A 96 -1.68 2.34 11.01
N ILE A 97 -2.73 1.92 11.72
CA ILE A 97 -4.00 2.66 11.77
C ILE A 97 -3.80 4.07 12.34
N LEU A 98 -3.01 4.22 13.40
CA LEU A 98 -2.69 5.55 13.95
C LEU A 98 -1.96 6.42 12.92
N LEU A 99 -0.98 5.87 12.19
CA LEU A 99 -0.28 6.57 11.13
C LEU A 99 -1.23 6.94 9.97
N LEU A 100 -2.12 6.05 9.56
CA LEU A 100 -3.12 6.33 8.51
C LEU A 100 -4.11 7.42 8.94
N ALA A 101 -4.48 7.47 10.22
CA ALA A 101 -5.31 8.54 10.77
C ALA A 101 -4.58 9.90 10.81
N MET A 102 -3.28 9.90 11.12
CA MET A 102 -2.45 11.12 11.07
C MET A 102 -2.15 11.58 9.64
N TYR A 103 -2.15 10.66 8.67
CA TYR A 103 -1.86 10.90 7.26
C TYR A 103 -3.00 10.35 6.38
N PRO A 104 -4.18 11.00 6.33
CA PRO A 104 -5.33 10.49 5.59
C PRO A 104 -5.08 10.33 4.08
N GLY A 105 -4.15 11.11 3.51
CA GLY A 105 -3.66 10.90 2.15
C GLY A 105 -2.97 9.54 1.95
N ALA A 106 -2.24 9.05 2.96
CA ALA A 106 -1.64 7.73 2.94
C ALA A 106 -2.70 6.62 3.14
N ALA A 107 -3.79 6.90 3.86
CA ALA A 107 -4.94 5.99 3.96
C ALA A 107 -5.61 5.79 2.60
N LEU A 108 -5.84 6.88 1.85
CA LEU A 108 -6.34 6.82 0.49
C LEU A 108 -5.37 6.04 -0.43
N ALA A 109 -4.07 6.32 -0.32
CA ALA A 109 -3.04 5.59 -1.08
C ALA A 109 -3.03 4.09 -0.77
N MET A 110 -3.18 3.70 0.50
CA MET A 110 -3.24 2.31 0.94
C MET A 110 -4.46 1.60 0.36
N ALA A 111 -5.64 2.20 0.46
CA ALA A 111 -6.87 1.64 -0.10
C ALA A 111 -6.78 1.45 -1.62
N SER A 112 -6.25 2.44 -2.35
CA SER A 112 -6.03 2.35 -3.79
C SER A 112 -4.99 1.28 -4.16
N ALA A 113 -3.90 1.17 -3.42
CA ALA A 113 -2.86 0.16 -3.65
C ALA A 113 -3.38 -1.26 -3.37
N LEU A 114 -4.19 -1.46 -2.32
CA LEU A 114 -4.86 -2.73 -2.06
C LEU A 114 -5.85 -3.09 -3.16
N ALA A 115 -6.68 -2.14 -3.61
CA ALA A 115 -7.59 -2.37 -4.74
C ALA A 115 -6.82 -2.81 -6.01
N LEU A 116 -5.69 -2.16 -6.31
CA LEU A 116 -4.80 -2.58 -7.39
C LEU A 116 -4.24 -3.99 -7.16
N GLY A 117 -3.79 -4.29 -5.95
CA GLY A 117 -3.25 -5.60 -5.58
C GLY A 117 -4.25 -6.74 -5.79
N PHE A 118 -5.49 -6.57 -5.32
CA PHE A 118 -6.58 -7.51 -5.58
C PHE A 118 -6.85 -7.66 -7.08
N GLY A 119 -6.80 -6.56 -7.85
CA GLY A 119 -6.98 -6.58 -9.30
C GLY A 119 -5.86 -7.29 -10.06
N VAL A 120 -4.60 -7.16 -9.61
CA VAL A 120 -3.43 -7.77 -10.25
C VAL A 120 -3.25 -9.25 -9.86
N PHE A 121 -3.74 -9.66 -8.69
CA PHE A 121 -3.57 -11.02 -8.18
C PHE A 121 -4.00 -12.13 -9.17
N PRO A 122 -5.20 -12.09 -9.81
CA PRO A 122 -5.60 -13.11 -10.78
C PRO A 122 -4.63 -13.28 -11.94
N TYR A 123 -3.97 -12.20 -12.36
CA TYR A 123 -3.01 -12.17 -13.47
C TYR A 123 -1.59 -12.59 -13.07
N THR A 124 -1.33 -12.79 -11.78
CA THR A 124 0.00 -13.14 -11.26
C THR A 124 0.01 -14.42 -10.40
N ARG A 125 -1.14 -15.08 -10.26
CA ARG A 125 -1.31 -16.30 -9.43
C ARG A 125 -0.50 -17.50 -9.91
N PHE A 126 -0.18 -17.56 -11.19
CA PHE A 126 0.69 -18.60 -11.76
C PHE A 126 2.16 -18.45 -11.34
N LEU A 127 2.58 -17.30 -10.81
CA LEU A 127 3.92 -17.11 -10.30
C LEU A 127 4.03 -17.76 -8.90
N PRO A 128 5.14 -18.46 -8.60
CA PRO A 128 5.31 -19.16 -7.32
C PRO A 128 5.52 -18.23 -6.12
N ASN A 129 5.69 -16.93 -6.34
CA ASN A 129 5.88 -15.94 -5.28
C ASN A 129 5.12 -14.65 -5.59
N GLY A 130 5.01 -13.78 -4.59
CA GLY A 130 4.29 -12.52 -4.63
C GLY A 130 5.06 -11.35 -5.23
N ALA A 131 6.27 -11.52 -5.76
CA ALA A 131 7.14 -10.37 -6.08
C ALA A 131 6.53 -9.40 -7.11
N ALA A 132 5.89 -9.91 -8.16
CA ALA A 132 5.25 -9.07 -9.18
C ALA A 132 4.07 -8.27 -8.61
N GLU A 133 3.21 -8.93 -7.81
CA GLU A 133 2.09 -8.30 -7.12
C GLU A 133 2.58 -7.26 -6.10
N ALA A 134 3.57 -7.61 -5.29
CA ALA A 134 4.20 -6.71 -4.32
C ALA A 134 4.81 -5.49 -5.00
N ALA A 135 5.49 -5.66 -6.15
CA ALA A 135 6.05 -4.55 -6.89
C ALA A 135 4.96 -3.56 -7.34
N ALA A 136 3.82 -4.05 -7.84
CA ALA A 136 2.69 -3.20 -8.22
C ALA A 136 2.10 -2.47 -7.02
N VAL A 137 1.82 -3.19 -5.93
CA VAL A 137 1.19 -2.64 -4.72
C VAL A 137 2.10 -1.64 -4.01
N VAL A 138 3.36 -2.00 -3.78
CA VAL A 138 4.34 -1.13 -3.08
C VAL A 138 4.63 0.11 -3.92
N SER A 139 4.79 -0.02 -5.24
CA SER A 139 5.01 1.14 -6.10
C SER A 139 3.81 2.10 -6.07
N ALA A 140 2.59 1.57 -6.19
CA ALA A 140 1.37 2.38 -6.10
C ALA A 140 1.25 3.06 -4.73
N PHE A 141 1.48 2.32 -3.64
CA PHE A 141 1.41 2.86 -2.29
C PHE A 141 2.45 3.96 -2.07
N VAL A 142 3.71 3.75 -2.42
CA VAL A 142 4.79 4.74 -2.25
C VAL A 142 4.50 5.99 -3.07
N LEU A 143 4.18 5.85 -4.35
CA LEU A 143 3.93 6.98 -5.24
C LEU A 143 2.70 7.80 -4.82
N LEU A 144 1.57 7.13 -4.55
CA LEU A 144 0.36 7.81 -4.14
C LEU A 144 0.51 8.43 -2.76
N SER A 145 1.13 7.74 -1.79
CA SER A 145 1.35 8.26 -0.44
C SER A 145 2.28 9.47 -0.47
N TRP A 146 3.36 9.42 -1.27
CA TRP A 146 4.21 10.60 -1.48
C TRP A 146 3.43 11.76 -2.09
N ARG A 147 2.61 11.49 -3.12
CA ARG A 147 1.83 12.52 -3.82
C ARG A 147 0.76 13.16 -2.93
N THR A 148 0.07 12.38 -2.11
CA THR A 148 -1.04 12.86 -1.26
C THR A 148 -0.57 13.47 0.06
N THR A 149 0.60 13.08 0.57
CA THR A 149 1.14 13.61 1.85
C THR A 149 2.26 14.63 1.67
N GLY A 150 2.89 14.68 0.49
CA GLY A 150 4.11 15.46 0.22
C GLY A 150 5.36 14.92 0.93
N LYS A 151 5.27 13.75 1.58
CA LYS A 151 6.28 13.25 2.52
C LYS A 151 6.71 11.82 2.16
N LEU A 152 7.83 11.70 1.46
CA LEU A 152 8.33 10.40 1.00
C LEU A 152 8.63 9.41 2.13
N TYR A 153 8.93 9.89 3.35
CA TYR A 153 9.21 9.00 4.49
C TYR A 153 7.95 8.30 5.04
N VAL A 154 6.75 8.82 4.79
CA VAL A 154 5.49 8.29 5.34
C VAL A 154 5.20 6.85 4.89
N PRO A 155 5.24 6.49 3.60
CA PRO A 155 4.99 5.10 3.19
C PRO A 155 6.00 4.11 3.77
N PHE A 156 7.29 4.48 3.82
CA PHE A 156 8.32 3.62 4.41
C PHE A 156 8.15 3.43 5.92
N LEU A 157 7.75 4.49 6.64
CA LEU A 157 7.43 4.41 8.05
C LEU A 157 6.25 3.46 8.29
N ILE A 158 5.17 3.58 7.52
CA ILE A 158 4.00 2.70 7.59
C ILE A 158 4.41 1.24 7.33
N MET A 159 5.19 0.98 6.28
CA MET A 159 5.67 -0.37 5.96
C MET A 159 6.55 -0.95 7.07
N LEU A 160 7.48 -0.14 7.61
CA LEU A 160 8.34 -0.56 8.71
C LEU A 160 7.53 -0.90 9.96
N CYS A 161 6.53 -0.10 10.29
CA CYS A 161 5.66 -0.33 11.46
C CYS A 161 4.77 -1.56 11.28
N GLY A 162 4.17 -1.77 10.11
CA GLY A 162 3.35 -2.96 9.85
C GLY A 162 4.21 -4.22 9.80
N TYR A 163 5.11 -4.29 8.82
CA TYR A 163 5.90 -5.50 8.55
C TYR A 163 6.97 -5.77 9.61
N GLY A 164 7.55 -4.75 10.22
CA GLY A 164 8.57 -4.94 11.26
C GLY A 164 8.04 -5.75 12.44
N PHE A 165 6.85 -5.40 12.95
CA PHE A 165 6.23 -6.15 14.04
C PHE A 165 5.75 -7.54 13.59
N ALA A 166 5.05 -7.62 12.45
CA ALA A 166 4.57 -8.88 11.90
C ALA A 166 5.70 -9.90 11.67
N TRP A 167 6.80 -9.47 11.06
CA TRP A 167 7.95 -10.34 10.80
C TRP A 167 8.66 -10.81 12.07
N VAL A 168 8.67 -9.99 13.13
CA VAL A 168 9.19 -10.45 14.43
C VAL A 168 8.34 -11.62 14.94
N GLY A 169 7.02 -11.54 14.82
CA GLY A 169 6.11 -12.63 15.15
C GLY A 169 6.38 -13.89 14.33
N HIS A 170 6.40 -13.79 13.00
CA HIS A 170 6.65 -14.92 12.12
C HIS A 170 8.02 -15.59 12.35
N PHE A 171 9.11 -14.82 12.40
CA PHE A 171 10.45 -15.40 12.42
C PHE A 171 10.91 -15.86 13.80
N PHE A 172 10.52 -15.16 14.87
CA PHE A 172 11.04 -15.43 16.22
C PHE A 172 10.03 -16.13 17.14
N ILE A 173 8.74 -16.07 16.83
CA ILE A 173 7.68 -16.67 17.67
C ILE A 173 7.09 -17.92 16.99
N GLU A 174 6.58 -17.79 15.77
CA GLU A 174 5.94 -18.91 15.05
C GLU A 174 6.98 -19.80 14.34
N GLY A 175 8.10 -19.23 13.91
CA GLY A 175 9.13 -19.93 13.14
C GLY A 175 8.72 -20.26 11.71
N ASN A 176 7.71 -19.59 11.16
CA ASN A 176 7.23 -19.77 9.78
C ASN A 176 7.68 -18.61 8.87
N ARG A 177 7.49 -18.79 7.56
CA ARG A 177 7.74 -17.73 6.58
C ARG A 177 6.47 -16.88 6.43
N PRO A 178 6.55 -15.55 6.51
CA PRO A 178 5.40 -14.67 6.31
C PRO A 178 4.68 -14.94 4.98
N ALA A 179 3.36 -15.07 5.05
CA ALA A 179 2.52 -15.26 3.87
C ALA A 179 2.63 -14.09 2.87
N THR A 180 3.06 -12.91 3.30
CA THR A 180 3.31 -11.74 2.44
C THR A 180 4.24 -12.01 1.27
N PHE A 181 5.17 -12.95 1.38
CA PHE A 181 6.06 -13.29 0.26
C PHE A 181 5.36 -14.06 -0.86
N ILE A 182 4.18 -14.61 -0.59
CA ILE A 182 3.39 -15.42 -1.52
C ILE A 182 2.09 -14.66 -1.89
N TYR A 183 1.40 -14.10 -0.91
CA TYR A 183 0.15 -13.36 -1.03
C TYR A 183 0.25 -11.94 -0.44
N PRO A 184 0.99 -11.01 -1.08
CA PRO A 184 1.20 -9.66 -0.54
C PRO A 184 -0.08 -8.93 -0.17
N SER A 185 -1.03 -8.81 -1.11
CA SER A 185 -2.25 -8.02 -0.90
C SER A 185 -3.21 -8.70 0.07
N TYR A 186 -3.35 -10.02 -0.04
CA TYR A 186 -4.21 -10.75 0.88
C TYR A 186 -3.65 -10.72 2.30
N SER A 187 -2.35 -10.95 2.50
CA SER A 187 -1.73 -10.90 3.83
C SER A 187 -1.94 -9.53 4.50
N LEU A 188 -1.73 -8.44 3.77
CA LEU A 188 -1.95 -7.08 4.29
C LEU A 188 -3.41 -6.83 4.63
N ALA A 189 -4.36 -7.26 3.78
CA ALA A 189 -5.79 -7.13 4.07
C ALA A 189 -6.20 -7.99 5.28
N SER A 190 -5.62 -9.19 5.42
CA SER A 190 -5.87 -10.12 6.51
C SER A 190 -5.46 -9.55 7.86
N ASP A 191 -4.40 -8.73 7.94
CA ASP A 191 -4.03 -8.03 9.18
C ASP A 191 -5.14 -7.12 9.72
N PHE A 192 -5.80 -6.36 8.84
CA PHE A 192 -6.92 -5.50 9.22
C PHE A 192 -8.16 -6.31 9.60
N VAL A 193 -8.45 -7.39 8.85
CA VAL A 193 -9.58 -8.28 9.15
C VAL A 193 -9.38 -8.98 10.49
N MET A 194 -8.17 -9.47 10.76
CA MET A 194 -7.80 -10.12 12.02
C MET A 194 -7.97 -9.14 13.19
N LEU A 195 -7.42 -7.92 13.08
CA LEU A 195 -7.60 -6.89 14.11
C LEU A 195 -9.09 -6.59 14.36
N TYR A 196 -9.89 -6.45 13.31
CA TYR A 196 -11.32 -6.17 13.42
C TYR A 196 -12.08 -7.31 14.12
N GLN A 197 -11.86 -8.56 13.69
CA GLN A 197 -12.55 -9.74 14.25
C GLN A 197 -12.24 -9.89 15.74
N PHE A 198 -10.96 -9.92 16.10
CA PHE A 198 -10.56 -10.14 17.49
C PHE A 198 -10.81 -8.93 18.39
N GLY A 199 -10.66 -7.71 17.86
CA GLY A 199 -11.01 -6.48 18.59
C GLY A 199 -12.52 -6.40 18.88
N SER A 200 -13.36 -6.82 17.93
CA SER A 200 -14.82 -6.86 18.13
C SER A 200 -15.24 -7.92 19.14
N SER A 201 -14.60 -9.11 19.12
CA SER A 201 -14.84 -10.15 20.13
C SER A 201 -14.46 -9.72 21.55
N ALA A 202 -13.45 -8.87 21.71
CA ALA A 202 -13.05 -8.34 23.02
C ALA A 202 -14.05 -7.31 23.58
N LEU A 203 -14.78 -6.59 22.73
CA LEU A 203 -15.81 -5.61 23.12
C LEU A 203 -17.18 -6.24 23.42
N SER A 204 -17.38 -7.51 23.06
CA SER A 204 -18.60 -8.29 23.34
C SER A 204 -18.57 -9.04 24.68
N LEU A 205 -17.51 -8.84 25.49
CA LEU A 205 -17.32 -9.40 26.84
C LEU A 205 -17.55 -8.31 27.89
#